data_AF-A0A4P6XI48-F1
#
_entry.id   AF-A0A4P6XI48-F1
#
_cell.length_a   1.000
_cell.length_b   1.000
_cell.length_c   1.000
_cell.angle_alpha   90.00
_cell.angle_beta   90.00
_cell.angle_gamma   90.00
#
_symmetry.space_group_name_H-M   'P 1'
#
loop_
_entity.id
_entity.type
_entity.pdbx_description
1 polymer ?
#
loop_
_entity_poly.entity_id
_entity_poly.type
_entity_poly.pdbx_seq_one_letter_code
_entity_poly.pdbx_strand_id
1 'polypeptide(L)'
;MFSTLLLAATSRCASLLLCPTYTELIDALLAHDSTVRKVAADEALRKGEIVLFHLPQAAWQIRDVSCGDREPGELPITTCEFTARYTGRDVHQIARLIQQTGNWRIIEIQPAAASRR
;
A
#
# COMPACT_ATOMS: atom_id res chain seq x y z
N MET A 1 42.87 -10.16 0.21
CA MET A 1 41.94 -9.44 -0.68
C MET A 1 40.53 -9.64 -0.11
N PHE A 2 40.08 -8.71 0.72
CA PHE A 2 38.73 -8.77 1.31
C PHE A 2 37.76 -8.14 0.32
N SER A 3 37.01 -8.98 -0.39
CA SER A 3 35.91 -8.55 -1.25
C SER A 3 34.84 -7.92 -0.37
N THR A 4 34.78 -6.60 -0.35
CA THR A 4 33.66 -5.83 0.19
C THR A 4 32.42 -6.14 -0.65
N LEU A 5 31.60 -7.06 -0.12
CA LEU A 5 30.19 -7.20 -0.50
C LEU A 5 29.49 -5.88 -0.15
N LEU A 6 29.41 -4.98 -1.14
CA LEU A 6 28.47 -3.87 -1.11
C LEU A 6 27.07 -4.48 -1.09
N LEU A 7 26.51 -4.62 0.11
CA LEU A 7 25.07 -4.74 0.28
C LEU A 7 24.48 -3.45 -0.31
N ALA A 8 23.93 -3.57 -1.53
CA ALA A 8 22.99 -2.60 -2.05
C ALA A 8 21.81 -2.62 -1.08
N ALA A 9 21.88 -1.76 -0.05
CA ALA A 9 20.73 -1.39 0.73
C ALA A 9 19.79 -0.72 -0.28
N THR A 10 18.84 -1.47 -0.81
CA THR A 10 17.74 -0.94 -1.59
C THR A 10 17.00 0.01 -0.65
N SER A 11 17.38 1.29 -0.69
CA SER A 11 16.80 2.27 0.21
C SER A 11 15.32 2.37 -0.18
N ARG A 12 14.46 2.22 0.83
CA ARG A 12 12.99 2.29 0.63
C ARG A 12 12.55 3.67 0.15
N CYS A 13 13.42 4.66 0.34
CA CYS A 13 13.31 6.06 -0.06
C CYS A 13 14.66 6.78 -0.05
N ALA A 14 14.70 7.98 -0.63
CA ALA A 14 15.79 8.93 -0.46
C ALA A 14 15.90 9.46 0.99
N SER A 15 14.83 9.42 1.79
CA SER A 15 14.81 9.79 3.21
C SER A 15 13.90 8.88 4.04
N LEU A 16 14.45 8.29 5.12
CA LEU A 16 13.76 7.37 6.03
C LEU A 16 12.64 8.05 6.85
N LEU A 17 12.71 9.37 7.05
CA LEU A 17 11.69 10.13 7.79
C LEU A 17 10.49 10.52 6.92
N LEU A 18 10.59 10.33 5.60
CA LEU A 18 9.60 10.79 4.65
C LEU A 18 8.75 9.65 4.07
N CYS A 19 8.96 8.42 4.54
CA CYS A 19 8.36 7.24 3.94
C CYS A 19 7.80 6.28 4.98
N PRO A 20 6.71 5.60 4.65
CA PRO A 20 6.06 4.71 5.60
C PRO A 20 6.92 3.48 5.88
N THR A 21 6.93 3.08 7.14
CA THR A 21 7.46 1.80 7.60
C THR A 21 6.61 0.64 7.06
N TYR A 22 7.09 -0.60 7.23
CA TYR A 22 6.28 -1.77 6.84
C TYR A 22 4.98 -1.85 7.63
N THR A 23 5.04 -1.57 8.94
CA THR A 23 3.86 -1.57 9.81
C THR A 23 2.88 -0.50 9.39
N GLU A 24 3.34 0.73 9.14
CA GLU A 24 2.46 1.81 8.69
C GLU A 24 1.82 1.51 7.32
N LEU A 25 2.54 0.87 6.40
CA LEU A 25 1.95 0.41 5.13
C LEU A 25 0.90 -0.69 5.34
N ILE A 26 1.15 -1.65 6.24
CA ILE A 26 0.19 -2.70 6.57
C ILE A 26 -1.06 -2.08 7.18
N ASP A 27 -0.90 -1.20 8.17
CA ASP A 27 -2.02 -0.53 8.84
C ASP A 27 -2.83 0.32 7.85
N ALA A 28 -2.15 1.08 6.99
CA ALA A 28 -2.80 1.89 5.95
C ALA A 28 -3.57 1.01 4.95
N LEU A 29 -3.02 -0.14 4.57
CA LEU A 29 -3.65 -1.10 3.67
C LEU A 29 -4.88 -1.77 4.31
N LEU A 30 -4.77 -2.19 5.57
CA LEU A 30 -5.90 -2.78 6.30
C LEU A 30 -7.03 -1.76 6.49
N ALA A 31 -6.71 -0.51 6.81
CA ALA A 31 -7.69 0.57 6.92
C ALA A 31 -8.38 0.83 5.57
N HIS A 32 -7.62 0.86 4.48
CA HIS A 32 -8.15 1.02 3.13
C HIS A 32 -9.09 -0.14 2.74
N ASP A 33 -8.63 -1.38 2.86
CA ASP A 33 -9.41 -2.59 2.53
C ASP A 33 -10.71 -2.67 3.35
N SER A 34 -10.66 -2.27 4.62
CA SER A 34 -11.86 -2.21 5.48
C SER A 34 -12.88 -1.18 5.01
N THR A 35 -12.42 -0.04 4.48
CA THR A 35 -13.26 1.04 3.95
C THR A 35 -13.89 0.60 2.63
N VAL A 36 -13.10 0.06 1.70
CA VAL A 36 -13.59 -0.48 0.42
C VAL A 36 -14.64 -1.56 0.66
N ARG A 37 -14.40 -2.47 1.61
CA ARG A 37 -15.36 -3.50 2.02
C ARG A 37 -16.68 -2.90 2.47
N LYS A 38 -16.65 -1.88 3.33
CA LYS A 38 -17.86 -1.23 3.83
C LYS A 38 -18.63 -0.57 2.69
N VAL A 39 -17.95 0.20 1.84
CA VAL A 39 -18.57 0.88 0.69
C VAL A 39 -19.22 -0.13 -0.27
N ALA A 40 -18.54 -1.22 -0.58
CA ALA A 40 -19.07 -2.24 -1.47
C ALA A 40 -20.28 -2.98 -0.86
N ALA A 41 -20.27 -3.23 0.46
CA ALA A 41 -21.39 -3.81 1.18
C ALA A 41 -22.61 -2.87 1.23
N ASP A 42 -22.39 -1.59 1.53
CA ASP A 42 -23.43 -0.57 1.55
C ASP A 42 -24.08 -0.42 0.15
N GLU A 43 -23.27 -0.50 -0.91
CA GLU A 43 -23.75 -0.44 -2.29
C GLU A 43 -24.60 -1.68 -2.67
N ALA A 44 -24.14 -2.87 -2.29
CA ALA A 44 -24.89 -4.12 -2.50
C ALA A 44 -26.26 -4.07 -1.81
N LEU A 45 -26.28 -3.61 -0.56
CA LEU A 45 -27.50 -3.45 0.22
C LEU A 45 -28.47 -2.47 -0.45
N ARG A 46 -27.97 -1.33 -0.94
CA ARG A 46 -28.77 -0.33 -1.65
C ARG A 46 -29.41 -0.87 -2.93
N LYS A 47 -28.73 -1.80 -3.62
CA LYS A 47 -29.22 -2.45 -4.84
C LYS A 47 -30.10 -3.68 -4.59
N GLY A 48 -30.21 -4.14 -3.34
CA GLY A 48 -30.89 -5.39 -3.01
C GLY A 48 -30.18 -6.63 -3.57
N GLU A 49 -28.88 -6.55 -3.82
CA GLU A 49 -28.08 -7.62 -4.39
C GLU A 49 -27.41 -8.45 -3.29
N ILE A 50 -27.34 -9.77 -3.50
CA ILE A 50 -26.49 -10.66 -2.69
C ILE A 50 -25.14 -10.72 -3.38
N VAL A 51 -24.13 -10.08 -2.79
CA VAL A 51 -22.78 -10.04 -3.35
C VAL A 51 -21.87 -10.94 -2.52
N LEU A 52 -21.27 -11.95 -3.17
CA LEU A 52 -20.24 -12.78 -2.56
C LEU A 52 -18.88 -12.09 -2.73
N PHE A 53 -18.35 -11.50 -1.65
CA PHE A 53 -17.03 -10.89 -1.69
C PHE A 53 -15.94 -11.96 -1.56
N HIS A 54 -15.20 -12.21 -2.65
CA HIS A 54 -13.95 -12.96 -2.60
C HIS A 54 -12.84 -12.04 -2.09
N LEU A 55 -12.84 -11.81 -0.78
CA LEU A 55 -11.84 -10.97 -0.15
C LEU A 55 -10.59 -11.80 0.14
N PRO A 56 -9.41 -11.39 -0.33
CA PRO A 56 -8.19 -11.96 0.20
C PRO A 56 -8.15 -11.66 1.72
N GLN A 57 -7.80 -12.65 2.53
CA GLN A 57 -7.61 -12.45 3.97
C GLN A 57 -6.58 -11.33 4.20
N ALA A 58 -6.74 -10.57 5.28
CA ALA A 58 -5.89 -9.44 5.67
C ALA A 58 -4.42 -9.62 5.25
N ALA A 59 -3.85 -8.60 4.60
CA ALA A 59 -2.44 -8.59 4.26
C ALA A 59 -1.61 -8.78 5.54
N TRP A 60 -0.76 -9.81 5.56
CA TRP A 60 0.04 -10.15 6.74
C TRP A 60 1.51 -9.81 6.57
N GLN A 61 1.94 -9.47 5.35
CA GLN A 61 3.31 -9.05 5.06
C GLN A 61 3.34 -8.08 3.87
N ILE A 62 4.26 -7.13 3.93
CA ILE A 62 4.64 -6.25 2.82
C ILE A 62 6.14 -6.42 2.54
N ARG A 63 6.51 -6.49 1.26
CA ARG A 63 7.91 -6.60 0.80
C ARG A 63 8.14 -5.78 -0.46
N ASP A 64 9.40 -5.71 -0.90
CA ASP A 64 9.81 -5.06 -2.15
C ASP A 64 9.31 -3.61 -2.25
N VAL A 65 9.40 -2.88 -1.14
CA VAL A 65 8.87 -1.51 -1.03
C VAL A 65 9.85 -0.54 -1.66
N SER A 66 9.37 0.18 -2.66
CA SER A 66 10.03 1.31 -3.30
C SER A 66 9.08 2.49 -3.31
N CYS A 67 9.43 3.56 -2.59
CA CYS A 67 8.62 4.77 -2.54
C CYS A 67 9.36 5.92 -3.23
N GLY A 68 8.61 6.69 -4.01
CA GLY A 68 9.11 7.89 -4.68
C GLY A 68 9.31 9.06 -3.73
N ASP A 69 9.91 10.12 -4.28
CA ASP A 69 10.05 11.37 -3.56
C ASP A 69 8.70 11.99 -3.20
N ARG A 70 8.72 12.83 -2.17
CA ARG A 70 7.53 13.48 -1.65
C ARG A 70 7.04 14.57 -2.61
N GLU A 71 5.75 14.55 -2.93
CA GLU A 71 5.13 15.64 -3.69
C GLU A 71 5.10 16.92 -2.83
N PRO A 72 5.40 18.10 -3.40
CA PRO A 72 5.31 19.37 -2.68
C PRO A 72 3.84 19.72 -2.38
N GLY A 73 3.54 20.04 -1.11
CA GLY A 73 2.20 20.40 -0.66
C GLY A 73 2.08 20.53 0.86
N GLU A 74 0.91 20.97 1.34
CA GLU A 74 0.63 21.14 2.78
C GLU A 74 0.69 19.82 3.56
N LEU A 75 0.24 18.72 2.95
CA LEU A 75 0.31 17.38 3.53
C LEU A 75 1.36 16.53 2.80
N PRO A 76 2.16 15.73 3.54
CA PRO A 76 3.09 14.78 2.94
C PRO A 76 2.36 13.78 2.04
N ILE A 77 2.62 13.80 0.74
CA ILE A 77 2.14 12.76 -0.20
C ILE A 77 3.34 12.03 -0.79
N THR A 78 3.28 10.70 -0.82
CA THR A 78 4.27 9.85 -1.50
C THR A 78 3.56 8.74 -2.27
N THR A 79 4.23 8.22 -3.31
CA THR A 79 3.76 7.05 -4.05
C THR A 79 4.68 5.88 -3.72
N CYS A 80 4.11 4.78 -3.24
CA CYS A 80 4.83 3.56 -2.90
C CYS A 80 4.38 2.40 -3.79
N GLU A 81 5.35 1.75 -4.40
CA GLU A 81 5.22 0.45 -5.05
C GLU A 81 5.67 -0.63 -4.07
N PHE A 82 4.87 -1.68 -3.91
CA PHE A 82 5.18 -2.79 -3.01
C PHE A 82 4.46 -4.08 -3.39
N THR A 83 4.86 -5.18 -2.79
CA THR A 83 4.13 -6.45 -2.85
C THR A 83 3.46 -6.72 -1.51
N ALA A 84 2.13 -6.75 -1.50
CA ALA A 84 1.33 -7.16 -0.36
C ALA A 84 1.04 -8.66 -0.44
N ARG A 85 1.34 -9.38 0.64
CA ARG A 85 1.10 -10.81 0.75
C ARG A 85 -0.17 -11.03 1.56
N TYR A 86 -1.15 -11.61 0.89
CA TYR A 86 -2.41 -12.04 1.45
C TYR A 86 -2.40 -13.57 1.58
N THR A 87 -3.34 -14.14 2.34
CA THR A 87 -3.49 -15.60 2.34
C THR A 87 -3.87 -16.09 0.96
N GLY A 88 -3.02 -16.93 0.38
CA GLY A 88 -3.25 -17.55 -0.93
C GLY A 88 -2.82 -16.72 -2.15
N ARG A 89 -2.31 -15.48 -1.98
CA ARG A 89 -1.75 -14.70 -3.11
C ARG A 89 -0.83 -13.56 -2.69
N ASP A 90 0.16 -13.29 -3.54
CA ASP A 90 0.96 -12.07 -3.53
C ASP A 90 0.37 -11.08 -4.55
N VAL A 91 0.15 -9.83 -4.16
CA VAL A 91 -0.39 -8.78 -5.04
C VAL A 91 0.59 -7.63 -5.10
N HIS A 92 1.06 -7.33 -6.31
CA HIS A 92 1.93 -6.20 -6.56
C HIS A 92 1.09 -4.93 -6.82
N GLN A 93 1.31 -3.89 -6.02
CA GLN A 93 0.44 -2.72 -5.93
C GLN A 93 1.26 -1.44 -5.93
N ILE A 94 0.68 -0.38 -6.49
CA ILE A 94 1.15 0.99 -6.40
C ILE A 94 0.09 1.77 -5.64
N ALA A 95 0.48 2.40 -4.53
CA ALA A 95 -0.40 3.17 -3.69
C ALA A 95 0.10 4.61 -3.55
N ARG A 96 -0.80 5.59 -3.64
CA ARG A 96 -0.55 6.96 -3.20
C ARG A 96 -0.99 7.09 -1.76
N LEU A 97 -0.07 7.56 -0.93
CA LEU A 97 -0.27 7.73 0.52
C LEU A 97 -0.15 9.19 0.90
N ILE A 98 -1.01 9.59 1.84
CA ILE A 98 -0.96 10.89 2.49
C ILE A 98 -0.69 10.68 3.99
N GLN A 99 0.22 11.48 4.57
CA GLN A 99 0.47 11.45 6.00
C GLN A 99 -0.47 12.45 6.70
N GLN A 100 -1.37 11.93 7.53
CA GLN A 100 -2.34 12.70 8.31
C GLN A 100 -2.16 12.39 9.79
N THR A 101 -1.98 13.42 10.60
CA THR A 101 -1.86 13.32 12.08
C THR A 101 -0.91 12.20 12.54
N GLY A 102 0.25 12.07 11.86
CA GLY A 102 1.27 11.09 12.19
C GLY A 102 1.06 9.69 11.63
N ASN A 103 -0.02 9.43 10.90
CA ASN A 103 -0.31 8.14 10.26
C ASN A 103 -0.37 8.27 8.74
N TRP A 104 0.00 7.20 8.04
CA TRP A 104 -0.14 7.11 6.60
C TRP A 104 -1.52 6.57 6.23
N ARG A 105 -2.13 7.16 5.21
CA ARG A 105 -3.41 6.72 4.67
C ARG A 105 -3.32 6.57 3.16
N ILE A 106 -3.83 5.45 2.65
CA ILE A 106 -3.94 5.21 1.21
C ILE A 106 -5.13 6.00 0.66
N ILE A 107 -4.85 6.90 -0.28
CA ILE A 107 -5.87 7.68 -0.99
C ILE A 107 -6.21 7.06 -2.35
N GLU A 108 -5.24 6.42 -2.99
CA GLU A 108 -5.40 5.71 -4.26
C GLU A 108 -4.54 4.44 -4.23
N ILE A 109 -5.05 3.34 -4.76
CA ILE A 109 -4.29 2.10 -4.91
C ILE A 109 -4.72 1.36 -6.17
N GLN A 110 -3.75 0.79 -6.87
CA GLN A 110 -3.99 -0.01 -8.06
C GLN A 110 -3.00 -1.17 -8.17
N PRO A 111 -3.40 -2.31 -8.75
CA PRO A 111 -2.44 -3.34 -9.14
C PRO A 111 -1.43 -2.74 -10.12
N ALA A 112 -0.14 -3.04 -9.95
CA ALA A 112 0.90 -2.55 -10.87
C ALA A 112 0.67 -3.02 -12.32
N ALA A 113 0.03 -4.18 -12.51
CA ALA A 113 -0.38 -4.66 -13.83
C ALA A 113 -1.38 -3.73 -14.54
N ALA A 114 -2.14 -2.93 -13.79
CA ALA A 114 -3.09 -1.96 -14.32
C ALA A 114 -2.46 -0.58 -14.62
N SER A 115 -1.24 -0.29 -14.15
CA SER A 115 -0.58 1.01 -14.40
C SER A 115 0.15 1.10 -15.75
N ARG A 116 0.26 -0.02 -16.49
CA ARG A 116 0.91 -0.09 -17.81
C ARG A 116 -0.05 0.10 -18.99
N ARG A 117 -1.27 0.58 -18.75
CA ARG A 117 -2.26 0.88 -19.79
C ARG A 117 -2.59 2.35 -19.79
#